data_AF-A0A8S1MFQ6-F1
#
_entry.id   AF-A0A8S1MFQ6-F1
#
_cell.length_a   1.000
_cell.length_b   1.000
_cell.length_c   1.000
_cell.angle_alpha   90.00
_cell.angle_beta   90.00
_cell.angle_gamma   90.00
#
_symmetry.space_group_name_H-M   'P 1'
#
loop_
_entity.id
_entity.type
_entity.pdbx_description
1 polymer ?
#
loop_
_entity_poly.entity_id
_entity_poly.type
_entity_poly.pdbx_seq_one_letter_code
_entity_poly.pdbx_strand_id
1 'polypeptide(L)'
;MYQDSRIFFYQLFTQLQTQGLQKQAIKCLNKAIKFKQTDIYNYGLKSMYLEQIGLIQESIDCWDQGIENNKHNILFYIEKAKTLQKYGKLNEIIQCWDQGININCKDSNFYREIIKALQKQNRFEEIIKYCDKIIQLNSQAMEFYNDKAWALKQLKRFDKVVDCWAEAIENHQSYAPFLSQLAKALQRLNRIEEAIQIFNQGILKNKHNINFYFEKALFLTQLQRFTEVLECWDQGIENNIQIIDFYDEKSKFLVEQGLIEQALELWDLGISYNKHNISFYYFKTSLLDDLEMNDEVIQCWNKGIEFNKSDVSFYREKTNALFKQDRFSEILECWDEGTKLNRNNQNFFFYKAQTLSQNERLEQALSCWDQFCSQNLEDIDHYQQKGKLLLLQFISQHFNQNEELQKSYFLSTFFRK
;
A
#
# COMPACT_ATOMS: atom_id res chain seq x y z
N MET A 1 -40.83 12.07 38.15
CA MET A 1 -41.44 10.74 38.35
C MET A 1 -40.78 9.62 37.55
N TYR A 2 -40.54 9.72 36.23
CA TYR A 2 -39.94 8.61 35.46
C TYR A 2 -38.40 8.49 35.51
N GLN A 3 -37.67 9.57 35.84
CA GLN A 3 -36.21 9.54 36.07
C GLN A 3 -35.84 9.06 37.48
N ASP A 4 -36.69 9.39 38.47
CA ASP A 4 -36.45 9.11 39.89
C ASP A 4 -36.39 7.61 40.20
N SER A 5 -37.21 6.79 39.52
CA SER A 5 -37.24 5.35 39.77
C SER A 5 -35.98 4.63 39.28
N ARG A 6 -35.37 5.07 38.17
CA ARG A 6 -34.14 4.47 37.62
C ARG A 6 -32.95 4.76 38.54
N ILE A 7 -32.85 6.02 38.98
CA ILE A 7 -31.81 6.48 39.91
C ILE A 7 -31.97 5.78 41.26
N PHE A 8 -33.21 5.64 41.76
CA PHE A 8 -33.52 4.94 43.00
C PHE A 8 -33.08 3.47 42.98
N PHE A 9 -33.48 2.70 41.96
CA PHE A 9 -33.08 1.28 41.88
C PHE A 9 -31.58 1.11 41.68
N TYR A 10 -30.93 2.03 40.94
CA TYR A 10 -29.47 2.03 40.78
C TYR A 10 -28.75 2.31 42.11
N GLN A 11 -29.13 3.36 42.84
CA GLN A 11 -28.54 3.70 44.14
C GLN A 11 -28.72 2.55 45.15
N LEU A 12 -29.94 2.00 45.23
CA LEU A 12 -30.23 0.87 46.11
C LEU A 12 -29.43 -0.39 45.71
N PHE A 13 -29.28 -0.66 44.42
CA PHE A 13 -28.42 -1.74 43.92
C PHE A 13 -26.95 -1.54 44.33
N THR A 14 -26.39 -0.36 44.11
CA THR A 14 -24.99 -0.08 44.47
C THR A 14 -24.72 -0.24 45.97
N GLN A 15 -25.66 0.17 46.83
CA GLN A 15 -25.55 -0.04 48.28
C GLN A 15 -25.62 -1.51 48.68
N LEU A 16 -26.49 -2.30 48.05
CA LEU A 16 -26.60 -3.74 48.32
C LEU A 16 -25.38 -4.50 47.79
N GLN A 17 -24.78 -4.03 46.70
CA GLN A 17 -23.54 -4.57 46.13
C GLN A 17 -22.35 -4.33 47.07
N THR A 18 -22.19 -3.11 47.60
CA THR A 18 -21.08 -2.81 48.54
C THR A 18 -21.19 -3.56 49.86
N GLN A 19 -22.42 -3.90 50.28
CA GLN A 19 -22.69 -4.72 51.46
C GLN A 19 -22.55 -6.24 51.21
N GLY A 20 -22.24 -6.68 49.99
CA GLY A 20 -22.09 -8.11 49.65
C GLY A 20 -23.41 -8.90 49.66
N LEU A 21 -24.57 -8.24 49.68
CA LEU A 21 -25.89 -8.86 49.79
C LEU A 21 -26.39 -9.33 48.42
N GLN A 22 -25.72 -10.34 47.85
CA GLN A 22 -25.93 -10.82 46.48
C GLN A 22 -27.40 -11.12 46.13
N LYS A 23 -28.09 -11.88 46.97
CA LYS A 23 -29.51 -12.24 46.75
C LYS A 23 -30.44 -11.03 46.75
N GLN A 24 -30.13 -10.00 47.54
CA GLN A 24 -30.96 -8.79 47.64
C GLN A 24 -30.69 -7.85 46.46
N ALA A 25 -29.44 -7.73 46.01
CA ALA A 25 -29.07 -6.99 44.81
C ALA A 25 -29.77 -7.53 43.56
N ILE A 26 -29.77 -8.85 43.34
CA ILE A 26 -30.50 -9.49 42.21
C ILE A 26 -32.01 -9.25 42.31
N LYS A 27 -32.60 -9.35 43.52
CA LYS A 27 -34.03 -9.05 43.74
C LYS A 27 -34.35 -7.59 43.42
N CYS A 28 -33.47 -6.65 43.78
CA CYS A 28 -33.62 -5.22 43.47
C CYS A 28 -33.66 -4.99 41.95
N LEU A 29 -32.70 -5.57 41.24
CA LEU A 29 -32.61 -5.48 39.78
C LEU A 29 -33.81 -6.14 39.07
N ASN A 30 -34.30 -7.28 39.57
CA ASN A 30 -35.51 -7.91 39.05
C ASN A 30 -36.76 -7.03 39.24
N LYS A 31 -36.84 -6.26 40.33
CA LYS A 31 -37.92 -5.28 40.53
C LYS A 31 -37.79 -4.10 39.56
N ALA A 32 -36.57 -3.62 39.32
CA ALA A 32 -36.29 -2.56 38.36
C ALA A 32 -36.70 -2.97 36.92
N ILE A 33 -36.36 -4.20 36.51
CA ILE A 33 -36.75 -4.77 35.22
C ILE A 33 -38.28 -4.91 35.12
N LYS A 34 -38.95 -5.41 36.16
CA LYS A 34 -40.42 -5.49 36.18
C LYS A 34 -41.10 -4.13 36.01
N PHE A 35 -40.51 -3.07 36.57
CA PHE A 35 -41.03 -1.71 36.48
C PHE A 35 -40.85 -1.08 35.09
N LYS A 36 -39.74 -1.38 34.40
CA LYS A 36 -39.50 -0.97 33.00
C LYS A 36 -38.90 -2.13 32.21
N GLN A 37 -39.78 -2.93 31.62
CA GLN A 37 -39.41 -4.17 30.91
C GLN A 37 -38.65 -3.95 29.61
N THR A 38 -38.73 -2.75 29.03
CA THR A 38 -38.07 -2.37 27.77
C THR A 38 -36.73 -1.62 27.97
N ASP A 39 -36.36 -1.30 29.22
CA ASP A 39 -35.16 -0.51 29.52
C ASP A 39 -33.91 -1.39 29.56
N ILE A 40 -33.12 -1.36 28.48
CA ILE A 40 -31.90 -2.14 28.32
C ILE A 40 -30.86 -1.91 29.43
N TYR A 41 -30.85 -0.72 30.03
CA TYR A 41 -29.87 -0.37 31.07
C TYR A 41 -30.05 -1.24 32.32
N ASN A 42 -31.30 -1.55 32.70
CA ASN A 42 -31.56 -2.40 33.87
C ASN A 42 -31.11 -3.85 33.64
N TYR A 43 -31.24 -4.34 32.40
CA TYR A 43 -30.70 -5.65 32.02
C TYR A 43 -29.17 -5.63 31.97
N GLY A 44 -28.56 -4.55 31.46
CA GLY A 44 -27.11 -4.37 31.46
C GLY A 44 -26.52 -4.37 32.87
N LEU A 45 -27.11 -3.62 33.81
CA LEU A 45 -26.68 -3.61 35.21
C LEU A 45 -26.77 -5.00 35.85
N LYS A 46 -27.86 -5.74 35.57
CA LYS A 46 -28.03 -7.10 36.09
C LYS A 46 -27.04 -8.08 35.48
N SER A 47 -26.84 -8.04 34.15
CA SER A 47 -25.85 -8.84 33.42
C SER A 47 -24.45 -8.62 33.98
N MET A 48 -24.01 -7.36 34.08
CA MET A 48 -22.68 -7.02 34.60
C MET A 48 -22.46 -7.52 36.03
N TYR A 49 -23.49 -7.43 36.87
CA TYR A 49 -23.42 -7.93 38.25
C TYR A 49 -23.33 -9.45 38.31
N LEU A 50 -24.14 -10.15 37.51
CA LEU A 50 -24.12 -11.62 37.43
C LEU A 50 -22.78 -12.13 36.90
N GLU A 51 -22.20 -11.44 35.91
CA GLU A 51 -20.83 -11.70 35.42
C GLU A 51 -19.77 -11.52 36.51
N GLN A 52 -19.88 -10.49 37.35
CA GLN A 52 -18.95 -10.25 38.45
C GLN A 52 -18.98 -11.37 39.50
N ILE A 53 -20.15 -11.98 39.72
CA ILE A 53 -20.32 -13.09 40.66
C ILE A 53 -19.97 -14.44 40.01
N GLY A 54 -19.72 -14.49 38.70
CA GLY A 54 -19.41 -15.72 37.95
C GLY A 54 -20.64 -16.51 37.49
N LEU A 55 -21.85 -15.96 37.63
CA LEU A 55 -23.11 -16.57 37.17
C LEU A 55 -23.36 -16.24 35.70
N ILE A 56 -22.51 -16.78 34.83
CA ILE A 56 -22.48 -16.47 33.39
C ILE A 56 -23.78 -16.88 32.70
N GLN A 57 -24.33 -18.05 33.02
CA GLN A 57 -25.58 -18.52 32.39
C GLN A 57 -26.76 -17.63 32.77
N GLU A 58 -26.89 -17.24 34.04
CA GLU A 58 -27.96 -16.33 34.49
C GLU A 58 -27.84 -14.94 33.85
N SER A 59 -26.62 -14.50 33.54
CA SER A 59 -26.38 -13.28 32.78
C SER A 59 -26.92 -13.38 31.35
N ILE A 60 -26.69 -14.50 30.67
CA ILE A 60 -27.23 -14.77 29.33
C ILE A 60 -28.76 -14.86 29.38
N ASP A 61 -29.31 -15.58 30.35
CA ASP A 61 -30.76 -15.73 30.53
C ASP A 61 -31.42 -14.37 30.83
N CYS A 62 -30.70 -13.45 31.50
CA CYS A 62 -31.15 -12.07 31.70
C CYS A 62 -31.32 -11.33 30.36
N TRP A 63 -30.40 -11.52 29.42
CA TRP A 63 -30.55 -10.94 28.08
C TRP A 63 -31.68 -11.61 27.29
N ASP A 64 -31.87 -12.92 27.43
CA ASP A 64 -32.99 -13.64 26.82
C ASP A 64 -34.35 -13.11 27.30
N GLN A 65 -34.49 -12.81 28.58
CA GLN A 65 -35.67 -12.13 29.12
C GLN A 65 -35.88 -10.75 28.48
N GLY A 66 -34.82 -10.00 28.22
CA GLY A 66 -34.89 -8.71 27.53
C GLY A 66 -35.38 -8.86 26.08
N ILE A 67 -34.87 -9.87 25.37
CA ILE A 67 -35.27 -10.21 24.01
C ILE A 67 -36.75 -10.64 23.96
N GLU A 68 -37.21 -11.48 24.89
CA GLU A 68 -38.61 -11.91 24.98
C GLU A 68 -39.56 -10.72 25.18
N ASN A 69 -39.17 -9.77 26.03
CA ASN A 69 -39.96 -8.59 26.35
C ASN A 69 -39.94 -7.53 25.23
N ASN A 70 -38.89 -7.47 24.41
CA ASN A 70 -38.81 -6.56 23.28
C ASN A 70 -37.99 -7.15 22.12
N LYS A 71 -38.65 -8.01 21.35
CA LYS A 71 -38.06 -8.74 20.22
C LYS A 71 -37.53 -7.84 19.09
N HIS A 72 -37.99 -6.60 18.98
CA HIS A 72 -37.56 -5.70 17.89
C HIS A 72 -36.35 -4.83 18.25
N ASN A 73 -35.90 -4.83 19.50
CA ASN A 73 -34.78 -4.02 19.93
C ASN A 73 -33.45 -4.78 19.75
N ILE A 74 -32.76 -4.45 18.67
CA ILE A 74 -31.46 -4.99 18.26
C ILE A 74 -30.39 -4.90 19.36
N LEU A 75 -30.44 -3.87 20.21
CA LEU A 75 -29.41 -3.66 21.22
C LEU A 75 -29.34 -4.83 22.22
N PHE A 76 -30.46 -5.50 22.51
CA PHE A 76 -30.45 -6.69 23.37
C PHE A 76 -29.66 -7.84 22.75
N TYR A 77 -29.75 -8.03 21.43
CA TYR A 77 -28.98 -9.03 20.70
C TYR A 77 -27.49 -8.68 20.68
N ILE A 78 -27.15 -7.40 20.53
CA ILE A 78 -25.76 -6.92 20.56
C ILE A 78 -25.12 -7.17 21.93
N GLU A 79 -25.79 -6.78 23.01
CA GLU A 79 -25.25 -6.95 24.37
C GLU A 79 -25.17 -8.43 24.77
N LYS A 80 -26.18 -9.25 24.41
CA LYS A 80 -26.11 -10.72 24.58
C LYS A 80 -24.91 -11.30 23.85
N ALA A 81 -24.71 -10.93 22.59
CA ALA A 81 -23.59 -11.44 21.79
C ALA A 81 -22.22 -11.03 22.34
N LYS A 82 -22.07 -9.81 22.90
CA LYS A 82 -20.84 -9.39 23.58
C LYS A 82 -20.54 -10.25 24.82
N THR A 83 -21.55 -10.50 25.67
CA THR A 83 -21.40 -11.39 26.82
C THR A 83 -21.01 -12.79 26.36
N LEU A 84 -21.68 -13.35 25.35
CA LEU A 84 -21.34 -14.67 24.80
C LEU A 84 -19.94 -14.72 24.19
N GLN A 85 -19.48 -13.65 23.54
CA GLN A 85 -18.13 -13.52 22.97
C GLN A 85 -17.05 -13.52 24.05
N LYS A 86 -17.27 -12.79 25.15
CA LYS A 86 -16.36 -12.74 26.31
C LYS A 86 -16.11 -14.12 26.90
N TYR A 87 -17.12 -14.99 26.88
CA TYR A 87 -17.06 -16.35 27.44
C TYR A 87 -16.90 -17.45 26.38
N GLY A 88 -16.62 -17.10 25.13
CA GLY A 88 -16.30 -18.07 24.07
C GLY A 88 -17.44 -18.99 23.64
N LYS A 89 -18.70 -18.66 23.96
CA LYS A 89 -19.89 -19.45 23.61
C LYS A 89 -20.31 -19.24 22.14
N LEU A 90 -19.42 -19.62 21.22
CA LEU A 90 -19.53 -19.27 19.80
C LEU A 90 -20.80 -19.82 19.10
N ASN A 91 -21.36 -20.96 19.53
CA ASN A 91 -22.60 -21.51 18.96
C ASN A 91 -23.85 -20.70 19.34
N GLU A 92 -23.92 -20.25 20.59
CA GLU A 92 -25.01 -19.41 21.09
C GLU A 92 -24.95 -18.02 20.43
N ILE A 93 -23.76 -17.53 20.08
CA ILE A 93 -23.57 -16.28 19.31
C ILE A 93 -24.24 -16.38 17.94
N ILE A 94 -24.00 -17.48 17.21
CA ILE A 94 -24.59 -17.69 15.88
C ILE A 94 -26.12 -17.71 15.98
N GLN A 95 -26.68 -18.41 16.96
CA GLN A 95 -28.14 -18.44 17.18
C GLN A 95 -28.69 -17.05 17.55
N CYS A 96 -28.00 -16.31 18.41
CA CYS A 96 -28.38 -14.96 18.81
C CYS A 96 -28.42 -14.01 17.61
N TRP A 97 -27.40 -14.03 16.76
CA TRP A 97 -27.38 -13.19 15.57
C TRP A 97 -28.33 -13.65 14.47
N ASP A 98 -28.56 -14.95 14.30
CA ASP A 98 -29.55 -15.48 13.33
C ASP A 98 -30.98 -15.02 13.70
N GLN A 99 -31.29 -14.94 15.00
CA GLN A 99 -32.52 -14.30 15.47
C GLN A 99 -32.53 -12.78 15.17
N GLY A 100 -31.40 -12.10 15.37
CA GLY A 100 -31.23 -10.68 15.04
C GLY A 100 -31.46 -10.35 13.55
N ILE A 101 -30.99 -11.22 12.65
CA ILE A 101 -31.19 -11.10 11.20
C ILE A 101 -32.67 -11.12 10.83
N ASN A 102 -33.50 -11.91 11.52
CA ASN A 102 -34.94 -11.96 11.27
C ASN A 102 -35.66 -10.64 11.59
N ILE A 103 -35.03 -9.75 12.37
CA ILE A 103 -35.59 -8.44 12.76
C ILE A 103 -35.10 -7.33 11.83
N ASN A 104 -33.80 -7.34 11.48
CA ASN A 104 -33.22 -6.42 10.52
C ASN A 104 -32.29 -7.17 9.56
N CYS A 105 -32.90 -7.71 8.50
CA CYS A 105 -32.23 -8.60 7.54
C CYS A 105 -31.16 -7.92 6.70
N LYS A 106 -31.09 -6.58 6.65
CA LYS A 106 -30.17 -5.83 5.78
C LYS A 106 -28.90 -5.31 6.47
N ASP A 107 -28.83 -5.38 7.79
CA ASP A 107 -27.62 -4.93 8.49
C ASP A 107 -26.47 -5.94 8.28
N SER A 108 -25.52 -5.55 7.45
CA SER A 108 -24.33 -6.35 7.11
C SER A 108 -23.45 -6.66 8.33
N ASN A 109 -23.61 -5.94 9.45
CA ASN A 109 -22.82 -6.18 10.66
C ASN A 109 -23.15 -7.52 11.32
N PHE A 110 -24.42 -7.97 11.31
CA PHE A 110 -24.79 -9.25 11.90
C PHE A 110 -24.16 -10.42 11.16
N TYR A 111 -24.19 -10.38 9.83
CA TYR A 111 -23.56 -11.39 8.99
C TYR A 111 -22.05 -11.45 9.22
N ARG A 112 -21.38 -10.29 9.36
CA ARG A 112 -19.94 -10.23 9.67
C ARG A 112 -19.62 -10.88 11.01
N GLU A 113 -20.40 -10.63 12.06
CA GLU A 113 -20.14 -11.24 13.38
C GLU A 113 -20.44 -12.75 13.38
N ILE A 114 -21.46 -13.22 12.66
CA ILE A 114 -21.71 -14.66 12.45
C ILE A 114 -20.53 -15.30 11.71
N ILE A 115 -20.08 -14.72 10.61
CA ILE A 115 -18.98 -15.26 9.80
C ILE A 115 -17.70 -15.34 10.63
N LYS A 116 -17.34 -14.30 11.40
CA LYS A 116 -16.19 -14.35 12.33
C LYS A 116 -16.31 -15.46 13.37
N ALA A 117 -17.49 -15.67 13.94
CA ALA A 117 -17.71 -16.75 14.90
C ALA A 117 -17.57 -18.13 14.24
N LEU A 118 -18.08 -18.30 13.02
CA LEU A 118 -17.96 -19.53 12.23
C LEU A 118 -16.51 -19.79 11.77
N GLN A 119 -15.76 -18.74 11.41
CA GLN A 119 -14.34 -18.82 11.06
C GLN A 119 -13.52 -19.40 12.22
N LYS A 120 -13.76 -18.93 13.45
CA LYS A 120 -13.10 -19.48 14.66
C LYS A 120 -13.43 -20.96 14.91
N GLN A 121 -14.56 -21.44 14.41
CA GLN A 121 -14.97 -22.83 14.53
C GLN A 121 -14.63 -23.69 13.31
N ASN A 122 -14.02 -23.12 12.25
CA ASN A 122 -13.78 -23.81 10.97
C ASN A 122 -15.05 -24.41 10.32
N ARG A 123 -16.22 -23.80 10.55
CA ARG A 123 -17.51 -24.27 9.97
C ARG A 123 -17.75 -23.68 8.59
N PHE A 124 -16.94 -24.12 7.63
CA PHE A 124 -16.86 -23.50 6.29
C PHE A 124 -18.16 -23.59 5.48
N GLU A 125 -18.93 -24.67 5.58
CA GLU A 125 -20.19 -24.80 4.82
C GLU A 125 -21.25 -23.77 5.27
N GLU A 126 -21.29 -23.46 6.55
CA GLU A 126 -22.21 -22.46 7.08
C GLU A 126 -21.78 -21.04 6.75
N ILE A 127 -20.47 -20.77 6.70
CA ILE A 127 -19.96 -19.48 6.20
C ILE A 127 -20.49 -19.22 4.80
N ILE A 128 -20.39 -20.22 3.91
CA ILE A 128 -20.89 -20.10 2.53
C ILE A 128 -22.38 -19.78 2.54
N LYS A 129 -23.19 -20.49 3.34
CA LYS A 129 -24.64 -20.25 3.45
C LYS A 129 -24.98 -18.83 3.91
N TYR A 130 -24.26 -18.28 4.90
CA TYR A 130 -24.51 -16.92 5.37
C TYR A 130 -23.99 -15.85 4.39
N CYS A 131 -22.86 -16.10 3.70
CA CYS A 131 -22.40 -15.26 2.61
C CYS A 131 -23.41 -15.22 1.46
N ASP A 132 -23.94 -16.36 1.04
CA ASP A 132 -24.94 -16.44 -0.04
C ASP A 132 -26.21 -15.65 0.32
N LYS A 133 -26.68 -15.75 1.57
CA LYS A 133 -27.83 -14.96 2.06
C LYS A 133 -27.58 -13.45 1.94
N ILE A 134 -26.43 -12.94 2.40
CA ILE A 134 -26.16 -11.49 2.40
C ILE A 134 -25.82 -10.95 1.00
N ILE A 135 -25.23 -11.78 0.14
CA ILE A 135 -25.02 -11.47 -1.28
C ILE A 135 -26.37 -11.34 -2.00
N GLN A 136 -27.30 -12.28 -1.79
CA GLN A 136 -28.67 -12.21 -2.35
C GLN A 136 -29.47 -10.99 -1.88
N LEU A 137 -29.18 -10.48 -0.67
CA LEU A 137 -29.79 -9.26 -0.14
C LEU A 137 -29.16 -7.98 -0.71
N ASN A 138 -28.36 -8.10 -1.78
CA ASN A 138 -27.71 -7.03 -2.53
C ASN A 138 -26.71 -6.20 -1.70
N SER A 139 -25.92 -6.84 -0.84
CA SER A 139 -24.76 -6.15 -0.26
C SER A 139 -23.67 -5.99 -1.33
N GLN A 140 -23.32 -4.74 -1.68
CA GLN A 140 -22.21 -4.47 -2.59
C GLN A 140 -20.82 -4.66 -1.91
N ALA A 141 -20.74 -5.39 -0.81
CA ALA A 141 -19.52 -5.52 -0.04
C ALA A 141 -18.64 -6.67 -0.56
N MET A 142 -17.50 -6.30 -1.14
CA MET A 142 -16.41 -7.20 -1.56
C MET A 142 -16.00 -8.19 -0.44
N GLU A 143 -16.10 -7.78 0.82
CA GLU A 143 -15.76 -8.57 2.00
C GLU A 143 -16.48 -9.95 2.02
N PHE A 144 -17.75 -10.02 1.66
CA PHE A 144 -18.51 -11.28 1.72
C PHE A 144 -18.14 -12.27 0.61
N TYR A 145 -17.77 -11.77 -0.56
CA TYR A 145 -17.21 -12.61 -1.63
C TYR A 145 -15.83 -13.14 -1.24
N ASN A 146 -14.99 -12.32 -0.56
CA ASN A 146 -13.71 -12.77 -0.02
C ASN A 146 -13.90 -13.90 1.00
N ASP A 147 -14.84 -13.74 1.94
CA ASP A 147 -15.14 -14.74 2.98
C ASP A 147 -15.73 -16.03 2.37
N LYS A 148 -16.63 -15.93 1.38
CA LYS A 148 -17.19 -17.06 0.63
C LYS A 148 -16.09 -17.82 -0.11
N ALA A 149 -15.26 -17.11 -0.86
CA ALA A 149 -14.14 -17.69 -1.60
C ALA A 149 -13.10 -18.33 -0.66
N TRP A 150 -12.82 -17.74 0.49
CA TRP A 150 -11.94 -18.33 1.51
C TRP A 150 -12.50 -19.65 2.04
N ALA A 151 -13.77 -19.67 2.44
CA ALA A 151 -14.42 -20.88 2.93
C ALA A 151 -14.45 -22.00 1.87
N LEU A 152 -14.72 -21.65 0.60
CA LEU A 152 -14.66 -22.59 -0.53
C LEU A 152 -13.25 -23.14 -0.77
N LYS A 153 -12.20 -22.31 -0.65
CA LYS A 153 -10.79 -22.74 -0.74
C LYS A 153 -10.43 -23.73 0.37
N GLN A 154 -10.88 -23.49 1.62
CA GLN A 154 -10.64 -24.43 2.73
C GLN A 154 -11.31 -25.79 2.48
N LEU A 155 -12.48 -25.79 1.83
CA LEU A 155 -13.17 -27.01 1.39
C LEU A 155 -12.60 -27.62 0.10
N LYS A 156 -11.54 -27.04 -0.49
CA LYS A 156 -10.94 -27.44 -1.78
C LYS A 156 -11.93 -27.46 -2.96
N ARG A 157 -13.03 -26.70 -2.86
CA ARG A 157 -14.06 -26.60 -3.92
C ARG A 157 -13.70 -25.47 -4.89
N PHE A 158 -12.59 -25.61 -5.60
CA PHE A 158 -12.04 -24.55 -6.45
C PHE A 158 -12.93 -24.17 -7.64
N ASP A 159 -13.72 -25.10 -8.20
CA ASP A 159 -14.70 -24.78 -9.26
C ASP A 159 -15.73 -23.76 -8.77
N LYS A 160 -16.25 -23.94 -7.55
CA LYS A 160 -17.20 -22.99 -6.95
C LYS A 160 -16.54 -21.65 -6.59
N VAL A 161 -15.22 -21.60 -6.40
CA VAL A 161 -14.49 -20.33 -6.22
C VAL A 161 -14.52 -19.53 -7.51
N VAL A 162 -14.37 -20.19 -8.66
CA VAL A 162 -14.49 -19.54 -9.98
C VAL A 162 -15.89 -18.94 -10.14
N ASP A 163 -16.94 -19.72 -9.88
CA ASP A 163 -18.33 -19.25 -9.95
C ASP A 163 -18.57 -18.05 -9.03
N CYS A 164 -18.03 -18.10 -7.80
CA CYS A 164 -18.15 -17.02 -6.82
C CYS A 164 -17.53 -15.70 -7.29
N TRP A 165 -16.37 -15.74 -7.96
CA TRP A 165 -15.73 -14.52 -8.47
C TRP A 165 -16.37 -14.03 -9.77
N ALA A 166 -16.87 -14.93 -10.62
CA ALA A 166 -17.65 -14.57 -11.80
C ALA A 166 -18.93 -13.83 -11.40
N GLU A 167 -19.66 -14.34 -10.39
CA GLU A 167 -20.83 -13.67 -9.81
C GLU A 167 -20.48 -12.28 -9.25
N ALA A 168 -19.35 -12.16 -8.55
CA ALA A 168 -18.88 -10.87 -8.03
C ALA A 168 -18.62 -9.85 -9.16
N ILE A 169 -18.04 -10.30 -10.26
CA ILE A 169 -17.75 -9.46 -11.44
C ILE A 169 -19.02 -8.95 -12.10
N GLU A 170 -20.07 -9.77 -12.20
CA GLU A 170 -21.36 -9.37 -12.76
C GLU A 170 -22.10 -8.35 -11.87
N ASN A 171 -21.96 -8.49 -10.55
CA ASN A 171 -22.67 -7.69 -9.56
C ASN A 171 -21.97 -6.37 -9.15
N HIS A 172 -20.66 -6.20 -9.42
CA HIS A 172 -19.89 -5.02 -9.02
C HIS A 172 -19.35 -4.20 -10.21
N GLN A 173 -19.46 -2.87 -10.11
CA GLN A 173 -18.85 -1.95 -11.09
C GLN A 173 -17.32 -1.91 -11.03
N SER A 174 -16.70 -2.26 -9.88
CA SER A 174 -15.24 -2.29 -9.74
C SER A 174 -14.69 -3.67 -10.12
N TYR A 175 -14.27 -3.81 -11.37
CA TYR A 175 -13.95 -5.07 -12.03
C TYR A 175 -12.54 -5.62 -11.74
N ALA A 176 -11.54 -4.75 -11.53
CA ALA A 176 -10.12 -5.14 -11.59
C ALA A 176 -9.65 -6.10 -10.47
N PRO A 177 -9.97 -5.89 -9.18
CA PRO A 177 -9.50 -6.78 -8.12
C PRO A 177 -10.09 -8.19 -8.22
N PHE A 178 -11.34 -8.32 -8.68
CA PHE A 178 -12.02 -9.60 -8.79
C PHE A 178 -11.45 -10.49 -9.91
N LEU A 179 -10.99 -9.90 -11.03
CA LEU A 179 -10.36 -10.68 -12.10
C LEU A 179 -9.10 -11.40 -11.64
N SER A 180 -8.24 -10.72 -10.87
CA SER A 180 -7.00 -11.36 -10.40
C SER A 180 -7.31 -12.56 -9.50
N GLN A 181 -8.37 -12.49 -8.70
CA GLN A 181 -8.81 -13.61 -7.85
C GLN A 181 -9.44 -14.74 -8.67
N LEU A 182 -10.25 -14.41 -9.68
CA LEU A 182 -10.82 -15.37 -10.63
C LEU A 182 -9.72 -16.13 -11.38
N ALA A 183 -8.73 -15.41 -11.92
CA ALA A 183 -7.61 -16.01 -12.64
C ALA A 183 -6.77 -16.94 -11.74
N LYS A 184 -6.48 -16.53 -10.50
CA LYS A 184 -5.80 -17.39 -9.50
C LYS A 184 -6.59 -18.63 -9.11
N ALA A 185 -7.92 -18.59 -9.22
CA ALA A 185 -8.78 -19.76 -9.02
C ALA A 185 -8.73 -20.69 -10.24
N LEU A 186 -8.83 -20.14 -11.46
CA LEU A 186 -8.69 -20.88 -12.72
C LEU A 186 -7.32 -21.56 -12.87
N GLN A 187 -6.24 -20.88 -12.47
CA GLN A 187 -4.90 -21.43 -12.44
C GLN A 187 -4.80 -22.69 -11.58
N ARG A 188 -5.41 -22.68 -10.39
CA ARG A 188 -5.43 -23.84 -9.48
C ARG A 188 -6.19 -25.04 -10.06
N LEU A 189 -7.09 -24.80 -11.00
CA LEU A 189 -7.83 -25.82 -11.75
C LEU A 189 -7.13 -26.23 -13.05
N ASN A 190 -5.91 -25.72 -13.32
CA ASN A 190 -5.20 -25.85 -14.59
C ASN A 190 -5.98 -25.32 -15.81
N ARG A 191 -6.95 -24.42 -15.61
CA ARG A 191 -7.74 -23.76 -16.66
C ARG A 191 -7.09 -22.43 -17.06
N ILE A 192 -5.80 -22.49 -17.43
CA ILE A 192 -4.97 -21.28 -17.68
C ILE A 192 -5.43 -20.51 -18.91
N GLU A 193 -5.85 -21.21 -19.98
CA GLU A 193 -6.43 -20.62 -21.20
C GLU A 193 -7.61 -19.68 -20.88
N GLU A 194 -8.51 -20.12 -20.00
CA GLU A 194 -9.66 -19.31 -19.60
C GLU A 194 -9.25 -18.08 -18.79
N ALA A 195 -8.21 -18.20 -17.94
CA ALA A 195 -7.66 -17.06 -17.22
C ALA A 195 -7.12 -15.99 -18.18
N ILE A 196 -6.45 -16.40 -19.26
CA ILE A 196 -5.97 -15.50 -20.32
C ILE A 196 -7.15 -14.79 -21.02
N GLN A 197 -8.22 -15.52 -21.33
CA GLN A 197 -9.43 -14.93 -21.93
C GLN A 197 -10.09 -13.87 -21.03
N ILE A 198 -10.13 -14.11 -19.72
CA ILE A 198 -10.65 -13.16 -18.73
C ILE A 198 -9.85 -11.86 -18.74
N PHE A 199 -8.51 -11.92 -18.82
CA PHE A 199 -7.69 -10.71 -18.94
C PHE A 199 -7.82 -10.03 -20.29
N ASN A 200 -8.00 -10.77 -21.39
CA ASN A 200 -8.31 -10.17 -22.69
C ASN A 200 -9.59 -9.31 -22.61
N GLN A 201 -10.65 -9.82 -21.97
CA GLN A 201 -11.87 -9.04 -21.74
C GLN A 201 -11.62 -7.81 -20.84
N GLY A 202 -10.74 -7.93 -19.84
CA GLY A 202 -10.38 -6.80 -18.99
C GLY A 202 -9.59 -5.71 -19.69
N ILE A 203 -8.66 -6.09 -20.55
CA ILE A 203 -7.90 -5.17 -21.42
C ILE A 203 -8.86 -4.43 -22.36
N LEU A 204 -9.84 -5.11 -22.95
CA LEU A 204 -10.85 -4.47 -23.80
C LEU A 204 -11.68 -3.41 -23.05
N LYS A 205 -11.99 -3.65 -21.77
CA LYS A 205 -12.74 -2.70 -20.93
C LYS A 205 -11.89 -1.53 -20.44
N ASN A 206 -10.63 -1.76 -20.08
CA ASN A 206 -9.71 -0.72 -19.65
C ASN A 206 -8.29 -1.00 -20.16
N LYS A 207 -7.95 -0.35 -21.29
CA LYS A 207 -6.69 -0.53 -22.00
C LYS A 207 -5.49 0.09 -21.30
N HIS A 208 -5.70 0.98 -20.31
CA HIS A 208 -4.65 1.69 -19.60
C HIS A 208 -4.21 0.98 -18.30
N ASN A 209 -4.94 -0.07 -17.88
CA ASN A 209 -4.60 -0.80 -16.67
C ASN A 209 -3.51 -1.84 -16.93
N ILE A 210 -2.27 -1.52 -16.58
CA ILE A 210 -1.12 -2.42 -16.76
C ILE A 210 -1.27 -3.76 -16.06
N ASN A 211 -1.97 -3.82 -14.92
CA ASN A 211 -2.12 -5.05 -14.15
C ASN A 211 -2.79 -6.17 -14.98
N PHE A 212 -3.67 -5.84 -15.93
CA PHE A 212 -4.28 -6.85 -16.79
C PHE A 212 -3.29 -7.46 -17.80
N TYR A 213 -2.40 -6.63 -18.34
CA TYR A 213 -1.34 -7.10 -19.24
C TYR A 213 -0.30 -7.91 -18.47
N PHE A 214 0.10 -7.45 -17.28
CA PHE A 214 1.04 -8.16 -16.41
C PHE A 214 0.54 -9.54 -16.02
N GLU A 215 -0.70 -9.64 -15.51
CA GLU A 215 -1.27 -10.94 -15.13
C GLU A 215 -1.45 -11.85 -16.35
N LYS A 216 -1.88 -11.33 -17.51
CA LYS A 216 -1.95 -12.09 -18.76
C LYS A 216 -0.58 -12.61 -19.19
N ALA A 217 0.46 -11.77 -19.17
CA ALA A 217 1.82 -12.13 -19.51
C ALA A 217 2.34 -13.24 -18.58
N LEU A 218 2.09 -13.15 -17.27
CA LEU A 218 2.46 -14.18 -16.31
C LEU A 218 1.86 -15.55 -16.65
N PHE A 219 0.57 -15.60 -17.04
CA PHE A 219 -0.08 -16.85 -17.46
C PHE A 219 0.46 -17.38 -18.79
N LEU A 220 0.76 -16.50 -19.75
CA LEU A 220 1.39 -16.90 -21.02
C LEU A 220 2.81 -17.45 -20.83
N THR A 221 3.60 -16.85 -19.94
CA THR A 221 4.93 -17.33 -19.55
C THR A 221 4.85 -18.71 -18.89
N GLN A 222 3.84 -18.97 -18.05
CA GLN A 222 3.61 -20.30 -17.47
C GLN A 222 3.33 -21.38 -18.54
N LEU A 223 2.70 -20.99 -19.65
CA LEU A 223 2.47 -21.86 -20.81
C LEU A 223 3.66 -21.90 -21.79
N GLN A 224 4.76 -21.19 -21.51
CA GLN A 224 5.92 -21.03 -22.41
C GLN A 224 5.57 -20.42 -23.78
N ARG A 225 4.49 -19.63 -23.86
CA ARG A 225 4.03 -18.95 -25.08
C ARG A 225 4.69 -17.57 -25.21
N PHE A 226 6.01 -17.56 -25.34
CA PHE A 226 6.82 -16.33 -25.26
C PHE A 226 6.51 -15.31 -26.37
N THR A 227 6.15 -15.76 -27.57
CA THR A 227 5.75 -14.88 -28.67
C THR A 227 4.51 -14.05 -28.30
N GLU A 228 3.52 -14.68 -27.67
CA GLU A 228 2.30 -14.00 -27.25
C GLU A 228 2.50 -13.11 -26.02
N VAL A 229 3.51 -13.39 -25.19
CA VAL A 229 3.92 -12.47 -24.12
C VAL A 229 4.41 -11.16 -24.75
N LEU A 230 5.28 -11.23 -25.77
CA LEU A 230 5.77 -10.05 -26.45
C LEU A 230 4.64 -9.28 -27.14
N GLU A 231 3.76 -9.98 -27.87
CA GLU A 231 2.57 -9.36 -28.49
C GLU A 231 1.65 -8.69 -27.45
N CYS A 232 1.50 -9.30 -26.27
CA CYS A 232 0.72 -8.73 -25.17
C CYS A 232 1.33 -7.41 -24.70
N TRP A 233 2.64 -7.36 -24.53
CA TRP A 233 3.34 -6.13 -24.16
C TRP A 233 3.31 -5.07 -25.26
N ASP A 234 3.46 -5.48 -26.52
CA ASP A 234 3.35 -4.58 -27.68
C ASP A 234 1.97 -3.92 -27.75
N GLN A 235 0.90 -4.69 -27.57
CA GLN A 235 -0.45 -4.14 -27.45
C GLN A 235 -0.57 -3.15 -26.29
N GLY A 236 0.09 -3.44 -25.16
CA GLY A 236 0.15 -2.53 -24.01
C GLY A 236 0.81 -1.20 -24.36
N ILE A 237 1.97 -1.25 -25.01
CA ILE A 237 2.75 -0.08 -25.43
C ILE A 237 2.00 0.74 -26.48
N GLU A 238 1.41 0.11 -27.50
CA GLU A 238 0.65 0.79 -28.55
C GLU A 238 -0.51 1.61 -27.99
N ASN A 239 -1.21 1.07 -26.98
CA ASN A 239 -2.31 1.77 -26.32
C ASN A 239 -1.82 2.80 -25.26
N ASN A 240 -0.56 2.73 -24.83
CA ASN A 240 -0.01 3.46 -23.68
C ASN A 240 1.43 3.94 -23.89
N ILE A 241 1.69 4.60 -25.01
CA ILE A 241 3.06 4.93 -25.46
C ILE A 241 3.89 5.72 -24.42
N GLN A 242 3.24 6.45 -23.51
CA GLN A 242 3.89 7.29 -22.49
C GLN A 242 4.08 6.59 -21.13
N ILE A 243 3.47 5.41 -20.92
CA ILE A 243 3.54 4.70 -19.63
C ILE A 243 4.79 3.83 -19.63
N ILE A 244 5.75 4.19 -18.78
CA ILE A 244 7.07 3.55 -18.74
C ILE A 244 7.01 2.09 -18.27
N ASP A 245 6.08 1.76 -17.39
CA ASP A 245 5.96 0.44 -16.79
C ASP A 245 5.78 -0.67 -17.86
N PHE A 246 5.14 -0.36 -19.00
CA PHE A 246 5.00 -1.32 -20.10
C PHE A 246 6.34 -1.63 -20.79
N TYR A 247 7.21 -0.62 -20.94
CA TYR A 247 8.55 -0.82 -21.50
C TYR A 247 9.44 -1.56 -20.51
N ASP A 248 9.34 -1.23 -19.23
CA ASP A 248 10.11 -1.87 -18.16
C ASP A 248 9.79 -3.36 -18.05
N GLU A 249 8.50 -3.72 -17.98
CA GLU A 249 8.09 -5.13 -17.88
C GLU A 249 8.44 -5.94 -19.14
N LYS A 250 8.30 -5.36 -20.33
CA LYS A 250 8.73 -6.02 -21.58
C LYS A 250 10.26 -6.15 -21.64
N SER A 251 11.01 -5.13 -21.22
CA SER A 251 12.47 -5.16 -21.18
C SER A 251 12.98 -6.23 -20.24
N LYS A 252 12.45 -6.32 -19.01
CA LYS A 252 12.80 -7.38 -18.05
C LYS A 252 12.60 -8.76 -18.65
N PHE A 253 11.44 -8.98 -19.28
CA PHE A 253 11.14 -10.24 -19.94
C PHE A 253 12.15 -10.56 -21.06
N LEU A 254 12.49 -9.59 -21.93
CA LEU A 254 13.49 -9.79 -23.00
C LEU A 254 14.88 -10.14 -22.44
N VAL A 255 15.30 -9.46 -21.36
CA VAL A 255 16.58 -9.73 -20.69
C VAL A 255 16.59 -11.12 -20.06
N GLU A 256 15.50 -11.55 -19.42
CA GLU A 256 15.37 -12.92 -18.88
C GLU A 256 15.48 -14.00 -19.97
N GLN A 257 15.04 -13.70 -21.20
CA GLN A 257 15.20 -14.59 -22.37
C GLN A 257 16.58 -14.47 -23.04
N GLY A 258 17.47 -13.61 -22.55
CA GLY A 258 18.80 -13.34 -23.13
C GLY A 258 18.78 -12.47 -24.40
N LEU A 259 17.64 -11.85 -24.74
CA LEU A 259 17.46 -11.00 -25.92
C LEU A 259 17.80 -9.53 -25.59
N ILE A 260 19.04 -9.30 -25.17
CA ILE A 260 19.51 -8.01 -24.65
C ILE A 260 19.44 -6.90 -25.72
N GLU A 261 19.83 -7.19 -26.96
CA GLU A 261 19.79 -6.22 -28.06
C GLU A 261 18.38 -5.69 -28.31
N GLN A 262 17.37 -6.59 -28.31
CA GLN A 262 15.97 -6.20 -28.49
C GLN A 262 15.45 -5.36 -27.32
N ALA A 263 15.94 -5.60 -26.10
CA ALA A 263 15.60 -4.78 -24.94
C ALA A 263 16.17 -3.35 -25.08
N LEU A 264 17.40 -3.21 -25.58
CA LEU A 264 18.00 -1.90 -25.86
C LEU A 264 17.26 -1.15 -26.99
N GLU A 265 16.89 -1.85 -28.06
CA GLU A 265 16.07 -1.30 -29.15
C GLU A 265 14.69 -0.84 -28.67
N LEU A 266 14.06 -1.60 -27.77
CA LEU A 266 12.80 -1.23 -27.13
C LEU A 266 12.91 0.08 -26.35
N TRP A 267 14.00 0.25 -25.59
CA TRP A 267 14.24 1.51 -24.88
C TRP A 267 14.52 2.68 -25.83
N ASP A 268 15.25 2.46 -26.93
CA ASP A 268 15.44 3.48 -27.97
C ASP A 268 14.10 3.88 -28.61
N LEU A 269 13.21 2.93 -28.85
CA LEU A 269 11.85 3.19 -29.31
C LEU A 269 11.07 4.04 -28.29
N GLY A 270 11.09 3.66 -27.00
CA GLY A 270 10.42 4.41 -25.94
C GLY A 270 10.92 5.84 -25.78
N ILE A 271 12.25 6.03 -25.87
CA ILE A 271 12.90 7.35 -25.89
C ILE A 271 12.46 8.16 -27.10
N SER A 272 12.34 7.53 -28.29
CA SER A 272 11.95 8.23 -29.52
C SER A 272 10.55 8.86 -29.41
N TYR A 273 9.63 8.22 -28.69
CA TYR A 273 8.30 8.76 -28.41
C TYR A 273 8.27 9.73 -27.22
N ASN A 274 9.12 9.51 -26.21
CA ASN A 274 9.11 10.23 -24.94
C ASN A 274 10.42 11.00 -24.69
N LYS A 275 10.88 11.74 -25.70
CA LYS A 275 12.23 12.37 -25.73
C LYS A 275 12.54 13.28 -24.54
N HIS A 276 11.51 13.86 -23.92
CA HIS A 276 11.64 14.79 -22.79
C HIS A 276 11.49 14.11 -21.42
N ASN A 277 11.18 12.82 -21.37
CA ASN A 277 11.01 12.10 -20.13
C ASN A 277 12.33 11.42 -19.74
N ILE A 278 13.00 11.96 -18.71
CA ILE A 278 14.29 11.46 -18.22
C ILE A 278 14.22 10.00 -17.73
N SER A 279 13.06 9.54 -17.25
CA SER A 279 12.92 8.18 -16.73
C SER A 279 13.23 7.13 -17.81
N PHE A 280 12.85 7.36 -19.07
CA PHE A 280 13.15 6.42 -20.16
C PHE A 280 14.66 6.25 -20.40
N TYR A 281 15.42 7.34 -20.28
CA TYR A 281 16.88 7.28 -20.37
C TYR A 281 17.45 6.56 -19.16
N TYR A 282 16.94 6.85 -17.96
CA TYR A 282 17.38 6.21 -16.72
C TYR A 282 17.27 4.68 -16.77
N PHE A 283 16.10 4.15 -17.16
CA PHE A 283 15.91 2.71 -17.26
C PHE A 283 16.80 2.07 -18.33
N LYS A 284 16.97 2.71 -19.51
CA LYS A 284 17.92 2.25 -20.52
C LYS A 284 19.35 2.21 -19.97
N THR A 285 19.77 3.27 -19.30
CA THR A 285 21.13 3.35 -18.75
C THR A 285 21.36 2.41 -17.59
N SER A 286 20.32 2.08 -16.81
CA SER A 286 20.41 1.03 -15.79
C SER A 286 20.72 -0.31 -16.43
N LEU A 287 20.05 -0.66 -17.53
CA LEU A 287 20.34 -1.89 -18.27
C LEU A 287 21.76 -1.87 -18.87
N LEU A 288 22.21 -0.74 -19.42
CA LEU A 288 23.57 -0.61 -19.95
C LEU A 288 24.66 -0.69 -18.86
N ASP A 289 24.40 -0.11 -17.68
CA ASP A 289 25.26 -0.21 -16.49
C ASP A 289 25.39 -1.68 -16.05
N ASP A 290 24.28 -2.44 -16.01
CA ASP A 290 24.27 -3.87 -15.68
C ASP A 290 25.07 -4.73 -16.68
N LEU A 291 25.21 -4.25 -17.93
CA LEU A 291 25.99 -4.87 -19.00
C LEU A 291 27.45 -4.37 -19.05
N GLU A 292 27.84 -3.47 -18.14
CA GLU A 292 29.15 -2.80 -18.11
C GLU A 292 29.48 -1.97 -19.37
N MET A 293 28.45 -1.56 -20.13
CA MET A 293 28.57 -0.80 -21.39
C MET A 293 28.69 0.71 -21.11
N ASN A 294 29.75 1.06 -20.40
CA ASN A 294 30.01 2.38 -19.82
C ASN A 294 30.02 3.55 -20.83
N ASP A 295 30.57 3.36 -22.03
CA ASP A 295 30.60 4.41 -23.05
C ASP A 295 29.23 4.68 -23.66
N GLU A 296 28.39 3.65 -23.78
CA GLU A 296 27.05 3.74 -24.35
C GLU A 296 26.07 4.44 -23.40
N VAL A 297 26.29 4.30 -22.09
CA VAL A 297 25.60 5.09 -21.05
C VAL A 297 25.81 6.59 -21.31
N ILE A 298 27.05 7.00 -21.55
CA ILE A 298 27.38 8.41 -21.83
C ILE A 298 26.73 8.86 -23.14
N GLN A 299 26.75 8.02 -24.18
CA GLN A 299 26.08 8.31 -25.45
C GLN A 299 24.56 8.46 -25.28
N CYS A 300 23.93 7.63 -24.44
CA CYS A 300 22.51 7.73 -24.13
C CYS A 300 22.17 9.08 -23.48
N TRP A 301 22.95 9.50 -22.48
CA TRP A 301 22.76 10.79 -21.84
C TRP A 301 23.03 11.98 -22.78
N ASN A 302 24.03 11.88 -23.66
CA ASN A 302 24.29 12.89 -24.69
C ASN A 302 23.07 13.09 -25.60
N LYS A 303 22.46 12.01 -26.09
CA LYS A 303 21.21 12.08 -26.87
C LYS A 303 20.08 12.75 -26.07
N GLY A 304 19.95 12.44 -24.78
CA GLY A 304 18.97 13.09 -23.91
C GLY A 304 19.18 14.59 -23.76
N ILE A 305 20.43 15.02 -23.61
CA ILE A 305 20.82 16.44 -23.52
C ILE A 305 20.51 17.19 -24.83
N GLU A 306 20.69 16.56 -26.00
CA GLU A 306 20.39 17.19 -27.29
C GLU A 306 18.92 17.64 -27.39
N PHE A 307 17.99 16.82 -26.88
CA PHE A 307 16.56 17.15 -26.84
C PHE A 307 16.18 18.02 -25.62
N ASN A 308 16.95 17.97 -24.53
CA ASN A 308 16.63 18.60 -23.24
C ASN A 308 17.73 19.52 -22.73
N LYS A 309 18.22 20.42 -23.60
CA LYS A 309 19.38 21.29 -23.32
C LYS A 309 19.25 22.17 -22.07
N SER A 310 18.04 22.49 -21.65
CA SER A 310 17.76 23.33 -20.47
C SER A 310 17.60 22.55 -19.17
N ASP A 311 17.46 21.23 -19.25
CA ASP A 311 17.18 20.38 -18.10
C ASP A 311 18.48 19.88 -17.45
N VAL A 312 18.76 20.39 -16.25
CA VAL A 312 19.96 20.08 -15.47
C VAL A 312 20.02 18.60 -15.09
N SER A 313 18.86 17.94 -14.95
CA SER A 313 18.79 16.54 -14.51
C SER A 313 19.54 15.62 -15.47
N PHE A 314 19.46 15.85 -16.79
CA PHE A 314 20.20 15.06 -17.79
C PHE A 314 21.72 15.25 -17.68
N TYR A 315 22.18 16.49 -17.45
CA TYR A 315 23.59 16.77 -17.22
C TYR A 315 24.09 16.09 -15.95
N ARG A 316 23.28 16.14 -14.87
CA ARG A 316 23.60 15.49 -13.60
C ARG A 316 23.79 13.99 -13.77
N GLU A 317 22.85 13.30 -14.42
CA GLU A 317 22.97 11.85 -14.60
C GLU A 317 24.14 11.48 -15.53
N LYS A 318 24.41 12.26 -16.59
CA LYS A 318 25.63 12.11 -17.39
C LYS A 318 26.90 12.24 -16.53
N THR A 319 26.95 13.27 -15.68
CA THR A 319 28.12 13.50 -14.83
C THR A 319 28.30 12.40 -13.80
N ASN A 320 27.22 11.86 -13.22
CA ASN A 320 27.28 10.70 -12.33
C ASN A 320 27.90 9.49 -13.04
N ALA A 321 27.51 9.22 -14.29
CA ALA A 321 28.10 8.15 -15.10
C ALA A 321 29.61 8.39 -15.39
N LEU A 322 30.00 9.63 -15.73
CA LEU A 322 31.40 10.00 -15.94
C LEU A 322 32.24 9.92 -14.66
N PHE A 323 31.67 10.25 -13.50
CA PHE A 323 32.32 10.13 -12.19
C PHE A 323 32.66 8.67 -11.87
N LYS A 324 31.77 7.71 -12.18
CA LYS A 324 32.06 6.27 -12.02
C LYS A 324 33.27 5.80 -12.83
N GLN A 325 33.62 6.53 -13.89
CA GLN A 325 34.72 6.21 -14.80
C GLN A 325 35.98 7.08 -14.56
N ASP A 326 36.02 7.89 -13.50
CA ASP A 326 37.11 8.83 -13.19
C ASP A 326 37.43 9.84 -14.33
N ARG A 327 36.47 10.11 -15.22
CA ARG A 327 36.65 11.01 -16.39
C ARG A 327 36.40 12.47 -16.03
N PHE A 328 37.12 13.00 -15.04
CA PHE A 328 36.88 14.32 -14.46
C PHE A 328 36.97 15.50 -15.44
N SER A 329 37.83 15.41 -16.47
CA SER A 329 37.94 16.46 -17.50
C SER A 329 36.62 16.67 -18.24
N GLU A 330 35.97 15.57 -18.65
CA GLU A 330 34.72 15.59 -19.40
C GLU A 330 33.53 16.03 -18.54
N ILE A 331 33.59 15.79 -17.23
CA ILE A 331 32.60 16.31 -16.28
C ILE A 331 32.61 17.84 -16.28
N LEU A 332 33.80 18.44 -16.21
CA LEU A 332 33.94 19.90 -16.22
C LEU A 332 33.48 20.50 -17.56
N GLU A 333 33.82 19.86 -18.68
CA GLU A 333 33.34 20.26 -20.00
C GLU A 333 31.81 20.21 -20.09
N CYS A 334 31.19 19.14 -19.56
CA CYS A 334 29.73 18.98 -19.51
C CYS A 334 29.06 20.14 -18.74
N TRP A 335 29.61 20.53 -17.59
CA TRP A 335 29.11 21.67 -16.82
C TRP A 335 29.38 23.01 -17.50
N ASP A 336 30.52 23.17 -18.18
CA ASP A 336 30.84 24.37 -18.97
C ASP A 336 29.87 24.57 -20.14
N GLU A 337 29.47 23.49 -20.82
CA GLU A 337 28.45 23.54 -21.86
C GLU A 337 27.08 23.93 -21.29
N GLY A 338 26.68 23.30 -20.19
CA GLY A 338 25.41 23.59 -19.52
C GLY A 338 25.30 25.04 -19.04
N THR A 339 26.36 25.57 -18.42
CA THR A 339 26.40 26.98 -17.95
C THR A 339 26.41 27.99 -19.11
N LYS A 340 27.05 27.68 -20.24
CA LYS A 340 27.02 28.54 -21.44
C LYS A 340 25.62 28.65 -22.04
N LEU A 341 24.90 27.53 -22.11
CA LEU A 341 23.56 27.46 -22.68
C LEU A 341 22.50 28.03 -21.75
N ASN A 342 22.64 27.82 -20.43
CA ASN A 342 21.65 28.20 -19.43
C ASN A 342 22.24 29.10 -18.34
N ARG A 343 22.66 30.32 -18.73
CA ARG A 343 23.35 31.28 -17.84
C ARG A 343 22.55 31.70 -16.59
N ASN A 344 21.23 31.52 -16.61
CA ASN A 344 20.33 31.89 -15.52
C ASN A 344 19.90 30.69 -14.66
N ASN A 345 20.28 29.46 -15.04
CA ASN A 345 19.93 28.27 -14.29
C ASN A 345 21.04 27.97 -13.26
N GLN A 346 20.78 28.37 -12.03
CA GLN A 346 21.71 28.33 -10.91
C GLN A 346 22.22 26.92 -10.61
N ASN A 347 21.40 25.90 -10.83
CA ASN A 347 21.76 24.51 -10.53
C ASN A 347 23.00 24.03 -11.32
N PHE A 348 23.26 24.58 -12.51
CA PHE A 348 24.49 24.27 -13.25
C PHE A 348 25.75 24.77 -12.53
N PHE A 349 25.72 25.98 -11.95
CA PHE A 349 26.83 26.52 -11.18
C PHE A 349 27.04 25.75 -9.87
N PHE A 350 25.93 25.33 -9.23
CA PHE A 350 25.95 24.50 -8.02
C PHE A 350 26.68 23.18 -8.24
N TYR A 351 26.23 22.37 -9.21
CA TYR A 351 26.81 21.06 -9.44
C TYR A 351 28.25 21.13 -9.99
N LYS A 352 28.56 22.17 -10.78
CA LYS A 352 29.93 22.46 -11.20
C LYS A 352 30.84 22.77 -10.01
N ALA A 353 30.39 23.61 -9.08
CA ALA A 353 31.16 23.97 -7.90
C ALA A 353 31.38 22.77 -6.96
N GLN A 354 30.38 21.90 -6.81
CA GLN A 354 30.51 20.64 -6.07
C GLN A 354 31.52 19.69 -6.71
N THR A 355 31.47 19.54 -8.05
CA THR A 355 32.43 18.73 -8.81
C THR A 355 33.87 19.26 -8.63
N LEU A 356 34.07 20.56 -8.77
CA LEU A 356 35.39 21.20 -8.61
C LEU A 356 35.92 21.07 -7.17
N SER A 357 35.04 21.15 -6.18
CA SER A 357 35.37 20.92 -4.78
C SER A 357 35.86 19.49 -4.53
N GLN A 358 35.25 18.48 -5.15
CA GLN A 358 35.65 17.08 -5.00
C GLN A 358 37.01 16.80 -5.64
N ASN A 359 37.37 17.55 -6.68
CA ASN A 359 38.65 17.42 -7.39
C ASN A 359 39.72 18.40 -6.86
N GLU A 360 39.58 18.90 -5.63
CA GLU A 360 40.52 19.82 -4.94
C GLU A 360 40.84 21.13 -5.68
N ARG A 361 40.05 21.52 -6.70
CA ARG A 361 40.20 22.79 -7.42
C ARG A 361 39.46 23.91 -6.70
N LEU A 362 39.91 24.23 -5.49
CA LEU A 362 39.23 25.11 -4.55
C LEU A 362 38.96 26.51 -5.09
N GLU A 363 39.91 27.13 -5.81
CA GLU A 363 39.75 28.50 -6.34
C GLU A 363 38.65 28.59 -7.41
N GLN A 364 38.62 27.61 -8.33
CA GLN A 364 37.59 27.54 -9.38
C GLN A 364 36.22 27.19 -8.79
N ALA A 365 36.19 26.32 -7.77
CA ALA A 365 34.97 26.01 -7.04
C ALA A 365 34.38 27.25 -6.37
N LEU A 366 35.21 28.05 -5.68
CA LEU A 366 34.78 29.29 -5.01
C LEU A 366 34.21 30.31 -6.00
N SER A 367 34.82 30.47 -7.17
CA SER A 367 34.29 31.36 -8.22
C SER A 367 32.91 30.91 -8.72
N CYS A 368 32.68 29.60 -8.88
CA CYS A 368 31.37 29.08 -9.24
C CYS A 368 30.34 29.26 -8.12
N TRP A 369 30.76 29.11 -6.85
CA TRP A 369 29.92 29.41 -5.68
C TRP A 369 29.57 30.90 -5.59
N ASP A 370 30.49 31.80 -5.92
CA ASP A 370 30.22 33.25 -5.96
C ASP A 370 29.15 33.59 -7.01
N GLN A 371 29.24 32.98 -8.19
CA GLN A 371 28.23 33.15 -9.25
C GLN A 371 26.87 32.59 -8.84
N PHE A 372 26.83 31.43 -8.19
CA PHE A 372 25.60 30.86 -7.63
C PHE A 372 24.97 31.76 -6.55
N CYS A 373 25.75 32.22 -5.57
CA CYS A 373 25.28 33.08 -4.47
C CYS A 373 24.85 34.47 -4.95
N SER A 374 25.49 35.03 -5.99
CA SER A 374 25.09 36.33 -6.54
C SER A 374 23.68 36.33 -7.10
N GLN A 375 23.14 35.14 -7.42
CA GLN A 375 21.79 34.95 -7.95
C GLN A 375 20.78 34.44 -6.90
N ASN A 376 21.23 33.96 -5.72
CA ASN A 376 20.41 33.48 -4.59
C ASN A 376 20.90 34.04 -3.25
N LEU A 377 20.18 35.03 -2.72
CA LEU A 377 20.56 35.74 -1.49
C LEU A 377 20.06 35.10 -0.18
N GLU A 378 19.21 34.06 -0.22
CA GLU A 378 18.48 33.58 0.96
C GLU A 378 18.83 32.17 1.46
N ASP A 379 19.78 31.47 0.82
CA ASP A 379 20.00 30.05 1.13
C ASP A 379 21.19 29.79 2.09
N ILE A 380 20.86 29.39 3.33
CA ILE A 380 21.79 29.30 4.48
C ILE A 380 22.77 28.12 4.37
N ASP A 381 22.34 26.98 3.83
CA ASP A 381 23.18 25.78 3.69
C ASP A 381 24.37 26.01 2.74
N HIS A 382 24.24 27.01 1.86
CA HIS A 382 25.19 27.33 0.81
C HIS A 382 26.36 28.18 1.32
N TYR A 383 26.09 29.13 2.22
CA TYR A 383 27.13 29.85 2.96
C TYR A 383 27.95 28.89 3.83
N GLN A 384 27.35 27.80 4.33
CA GLN A 384 28.08 26.77 5.06
C GLN A 384 29.04 25.99 4.14
N GLN A 385 28.60 25.56 2.95
CA GLN A 385 29.48 24.85 2.01
C GLN A 385 30.59 25.74 1.46
N LYS A 386 30.29 27.00 1.13
CA LYS A 386 31.30 28.00 0.76
C LYS A 386 32.28 28.27 1.91
N GLY A 387 31.78 28.38 3.14
CA GLY A 387 32.59 28.52 4.35
C GLY A 387 33.53 27.34 4.57
N LYS A 388 33.06 26.11 4.36
CA LYS A 388 33.88 24.88 4.39
C LYS A 388 35.00 24.94 3.34
N LEU A 389 34.72 25.42 2.13
CA LEU A 389 35.72 25.54 1.07
C LEU A 389 36.76 26.62 1.33
N LEU A 390 36.35 27.78 1.84
CA LEU A 390 37.28 28.84 2.27
C LEU A 390 38.18 28.37 3.42
N LEU A 391 37.62 27.60 4.37
CA LEU A 391 38.39 26.99 5.46
C LEU A 391 39.38 25.95 4.92
N LEU A 392 38.97 25.10 3.97
CA LEU A 392 39.87 24.13 3.31
C LEU A 392 40.99 24.83 2.52
N GLN A 393 40.69 25.92 1.81
CA GLN A 393 41.70 26.73 1.13
C GLN A 393 42.70 27.33 2.13
N PHE A 394 42.21 27.93 3.21
CA PHE A 394 43.04 28.47 4.28
C PHE A 394 43.95 27.38 4.89
N ILE A 395 43.40 26.19 5.17
CA ILE A 395 44.17 25.06 5.69
C ILE A 395 45.23 24.60 4.67
N SER A 396 44.89 24.53 3.39
CA SER A 396 45.82 24.10 2.32
C SER A 396 46.99 25.08 2.10
N GLN A 397 46.77 26.37 2.32
CA GLN A 397 47.79 27.42 2.14
C GLN A 397 48.68 27.57 3.39
N HIS A 398 48.18 27.23 4.58
CA HIS A 398 48.89 27.43 5.84
C HIS A 398 49.48 26.17 6.48
N PHE A 399 49.03 24.96 6.12
CA PHE A 399 49.56 23.69 6.67
C PHE A 399 50.21 22.83 5.57
N ASN A 400 51.54 22.66 5.60
CA ASN A 400 52.31 21.82 4.67
C ASN A 400 52.34 20.33 5.10
N GLN A 401 52.77 19.43 4.19
CA GLN A 401 52.77 17.96 4.34
C GLN A 401 53.35 17.37 5.64
N ASN A 402 54.12 18.14 6.43
CA ASN A 402 54.70 17.67 7.71
C ASN A 402 53.78 17.86 8.94
N GLU A 403 52.58 18.44 8.79
CA GLU A 403 51.63 18.68 9.89
C GLU A 403 50.29 17.91 9.72
N GLU A 404 50.35 16.68 9.21
CA GLU A 404 49.17 15.82 8.96
C GLU A 404 48.28 15.61 10.21
N LEU A 405 48.87 15.54 11.41
CA LEU A 405 48.16 15.38 12.67
C LEU A 405 47.33 16.63 13.05
N GLN A 406 47.85 17.82 12.80
CA GLN A 406 47.12 19.08 13.07
C GLN A 406 46.04 19.30 12.01
N LYS A 407 46.33 18.99 10.74
CA LYS A 407 45.35 19.01 9.65
C LYS A 407 44.18 18.05 9.91
N SER A 408 44.46 16.81 10.34
CA SER A 408 43.45 15.80 10.70
C SER A 408 42.61 16.18 11.93
N TYR A 409 43.23 16.76 12.96
CA TYR A 409 42.53 17.23 14.16
C TYR A 409 41.58 18.41 13.86
N PHE A 410 42.00 19.35 13.00
CA PHE A 410 41.18 20.49 12.59
C PHE A 410 40.00 20.08 11.68
N LEU A 411 40.24 19.15 10.74
CA LEU A 411 39.18 18.60 9.89
C LEU A 411 38.15 17.79 10.70
N SER A 412 38.59 16.97 11.66
CA SER A 412 37.66 16.15 12.48
C SER A 412 36.80 16.94 13.46
N THR A 413 37.23 18.14 13.89
CA THR A 413 36.46 19.02 14.79
C THR A 413 35.46 19.90 14.06
N PHE A 414 35.72 20.30 12.81
CA PHE A 414 34.81 21.16 12.04
C PHE A 414 33.80 20.41 11.17
N PHE A 415 34.11 19.17 10.73
CA PHE A 415 33.21 18.37 9.87
C PHE A 415 32.27 17.43 10.65
N ARG A 416 32.41 17.28 11.97
CA ARG A 416 31.44 16.58 12.84
C ARG A 416 30.42 17.56 13.45
N LYS A 417 29.41 17.94 12.67
CA LYS A 417 28.04 18.17 13.15
C LYS A 417 27.09 18.32 11.97
#